data_AF-A0A2H8TUQ4-F1
#
_entry.id   AF-A0A2H8TUQ4-F1
#
_cell.length_a   1.000
_cell.length_b   1.000
_cell.length_c   1.000
_cell.angle_alpha   90.00
_cell.angle_beta   90.00
_cell.angle_gamma   90.00
#
_symmetry.space_group_name_H-M   'P 1'
#
loop_
_entity.id
_entity.type
_entity.pdbx_description
1 polymer ?
#
loop_
_entity_poly.entity_id
_entity_poly.type
_entity_poly.pdbx_seq_one_letter_code
_entity_poly.pdbx_strand_id
1 'polypeptide(L)'
;MIEERCNHMIVFIQLNSGYTNELKAQQYNENNEIKEYKGNNSNNMTNISMSPVPMWNDAHSLSENTIHHTTMSNGTIMSNSMMGQSLKSQSAKQVLDIPLLKSVSNNEMDTVPKYMKGRLTSLHVNVVIDGINIALENKYDILRKPRNVLKKKDQDMYNTWKIQQNNVGQGQYFVTADDISRFSETKVDKTTLNIIPILRHLKRLKESRTGGFVYYLPY
;
A
#
# COMPACT_ATOMS: atom_id res chain seq x y z
N MET A 1 6.58 34.52 14.28
CA MET A 1 5.20 34.21 13.86
C MET A 1 4.84 32.70 13.94
N ILE A 2 5.62 31.86 14.63
CA ILE A 2 5.30 30.43 14.82
C ILE A 2 4.70 30.17 16.21
N GLU A 3 4.93 31.07 17.17
CA GLU A 3 4.57 30.86 18.58
C GLU A 3 3.08 31.03 18.89
N GLU A 4 2.31 31.77 18.08
CA GLU A 4 0.88 31.97 18.34
C GLU A 4 -0.01 30.78 17.96
N ARG A 5 0.47 29.87 17.10
CA ARG A 5 -0.29 28.64 16.76
C ARG A 5 -0.21 27.57 17.84
N CYS A 6 0.82 27.60 18.69
CA CYS A 6 0.97 26.64 19.80
C CYS A 6 0.03 26.94 20.97
N ASN A 7 -0.26 28.20 21.25
CA ASN A 7 -1.11 28.58 22.39
C ASN A 7 -2.59 28.20 22.20
N HIS A 8 -3.09 28.10 20.97
CA HIS A 8 -4.45 27.64 20.71
C HIS A 8 -4.61 26.12 20.89
N MET A 9 -3.50 25.36 20.87
CA MET A 9 -3.51 23.90 21.07
C MET A 9 -3.50 23.52 22.55
N ILE A 10 -2.87 24.33 23.41
CA ILE A 10 -2.77 24.03 24.85
C ILE A 10 -4.12 24.18 25.56
N VAL A 11 -4.98 25.12 25.15
CA VAL A 11 -6.29 25.33 25.80
C VAL A 11 -7.26 24.17 25.54
N PHE A 12 -7.12 23.44 24.44
CA PHE A 12 -8.05 22.34 24.08
C PHE A 12 -7.76 21.02 24.81
N ILE A 13 -6.55 20.85 25.37
CA ILE A 13 -6.14 19.61 26.05
C ILE A 13 -6.75 19.50 27.46
N GLN A 14 -7.09 20.62 28.11
CA GLN A 14 -7.61 20.61 29.49
C GLN A 14 -9.06 20.10 29.62
N LEU A 15 -9.85 20.05 28.54
CA LEU A 15 -11.30 19.75 28.63
C LEU A 15 -11.68 18.27 28.43
N ASN A 16 -10.72 17.37 28.18
CA ASN A 16 -11.01 15.94 27.99
C ASN A 16 -10.16 15.02 28.89
N SER A 17 -9.80 15.48 30.09
CA SER A 17 -9.22 14.62 31.13
C SER A 17 -10.33 14.02 31.99
N GLY A 18 -10.89 12.91 31.52
CA GLY A 18 -11.83 12.15 32.33
C GLY A 18 -12.32 10.93 31.59
N TYR A 19 -11.50 9.87 31.52
CA TYR A 19 -11.95 8.49 31.72
C TYR A 19 -10.72 7.62 32.00
N THR A 20 -10.71 7.07 33.20
CA THR A 20 -9.67 6.25 33.81
C THR A 20 -9.64 4.84 33.23
N ASN A 21 -8.44 4.27 33.31
CA ASN A 21 -8.06 2.90 33.00
C ASN A 21 -8.97 1.85 33.66
N GLU A 22 -9.34 0.80 32.92
CA GLU A 22 -9.52 -0.53 33.49
C GLU A 22 -9.06 -1.61 32.49
N LEU A 23 -7.95 -2.26 32.84
CA LEU A 23 -7.45 -3.50 32.28
C LEU A 23 -8.34 -4.66 32.74
N LYS A 24 -8.94 -5.41 31.82
CA LYS A 24 -9.27 -6.82 32.05
C LYS A 24 -8.92 -7.68 30.83
N ALA A 25 -8.03 -8.62 31.09
CA ALA A 25 -7.62 -9.68 30.19
C ALA A 25 -8.57 -10.89 30.33
N GLN A 26 -8.55 -11.74 29.29
CA GLN A 26 -8.88 -13.17 29.28
C GLN A 26 -10.36 -13.60 29.40
N GLN A 27 -10.92 -14.08 28.28
CA GLN A 27 -11.37 -15.47 28.13
C GLN A 27 -11.74 -15.74 26.66
N TYR A 28 -10.92 -16.53 25.96
CA TYR A 28 -11.29 -17.16 24.69
C TYR A 28 -11.65 -18.60 25.05
N ASN A 29 -12.93 -18.95 24.90
CA ASN A 29 -13.45 -20.28 25.23
C ASN A 29 -13.64 -21.06 23.92
N GLU A 30 -12.97 -22.21 23.82
CA GLU A 30 -13.16 -23.22 22.79
C GLU A 30 -14.57 -23.81 22.89
N ASN A 31 -15.26 -23.99 21.75
CA ASN A 31 -16.28 -25.02 21.60
C ASN A 31 -16.36 -25.43 20.12
N ASN A 32 -15.75 -26.59 19.83
CA ASN A 32 -15.96 -27.38 18.64
C ASN A 32 -17.32 -28.06 18.72
N GLU A 33 -18.19 -27.83 17.73
CA GLU A 33 -19.40 -28.63 17.52
C GLU A 33 -19.22 -29.48 16.25
N ILE A 34 -18.95 -30.78 16.45
CA ILE A 34 -18.94 -31.81 15.41
C ILE A 34 -20.39 -32.28 15.22
N LYS A 35 -20.94 -32.13 14.01
CA LYS A 35 -22.23 -32.72 13.64
C LYS A 35 -22.03 -34.14 13.10
N GLU A 36 -22.52 -35.11 13.87
CA GLU A 36 -22.71 -36.51 13.48
C GLU A 36 -23.67 -36.63 12.29
N TYR A 37 -23.24 -37.34 11.23
CA TYR A 37 -24.16 -37.97 10.27
C TYR A 37 -23.96 -39.48 10.33
N LYS A 38 -24.99 -40.19 10.82
CA LYS A 38 -25.12 -41.66 10.74
C LYS A 38 -25.88 -42.03 9.45
N GLY A 39 -25.36 -43.02 8.73
CA GLY A 39 -26.05 -43.67 7.61
C GLY A 39 -25.24 -44.88 7.13
N ASN A 40 -25.76 -46.07 7.43
CA ASN A 40 -25.14 -47.39 7.29
C ASN A 40 -25.02 -47.86 5.83
N ASN A 41 -23.96 -48.61 5.48
CA ASN A 41 -24.11 -49.88 4.73
C ASN A 41 -22.88 -50.79 4.90
N SER A 42 -23.14 -52.08 5.10
CA SER A 42 -22.18 -53.12 5.45
C SER A 42 -21.55 -53.81 4.23
N ASN A 43 -20.35 -54.36 4.47
CA ASN A 43 -19.73 -55.55 3.85
C ASN A 43 -19.18 -55.45 2.41
N ASN A 44 -17.84 -55.46 2.30
CA ASN A 44 -17.05 -56.32 1.40
C ASN A 44 -15.55 -56.02 1.60
N MET A 45 -14.83 -56.94 2.23
CA MET A 45 -13.37 -57.07 2.14
C MET A 45 -13.09 -58.11 1.04
N THR A 46 -12.44 -57.73 -0.06
CA THR A 46 -11.52 -58.59 -0.83
C THR A 46 -10.62 -57.79 -1.78
N ASN A 47 -9.31 -58.01 -1.62
CA ASN A 47 -8.14 -57.75 -2.48
C ASN A 47 -8.38 -57.24 -3.92
N ILE A 48 -7.76 -56.10 -4.29
CA ILE A 48 -7.11 -55.94 -5.62
C ILE A 48 -5.83 -55.10 -5.52
N SER A 49 -4.75 -55.80 -5.85
CA SER A 49 -3.39 -55.44 -6.26
C SER A 49 -3.16 -54.04 -6.85
N MET A 50 -2.05 -53.40 -6.43
CA MET A 50 -1.49 -52.18 -6.98
C MET A 50 -1.06 -52.38 -8.43
N SER A 51 -1.54 -51.53 -9.34
CA SER A 51 -1.01 -51.43 -10.71
C SER A 51 0.23 -50.51 -10.77
N PRO A 52 1.21 -50.79 -11.65
CA PRO A 52 2.52 -50.12 -11.62
C PRO A 52 2.55 -48.75 -12.32
N VAL A 53 3.51 -47.94 -11.86
CA VAL A 53 3.91 -46.60 -12.33
C VAL A 53 4.42 -46.64 -13.78
N PRO A 54 4.15 -45.63 -14.64
CA PRO A 54 4.71 -45.59 -15.99
C PRO A 54 6.20 -45.23 -15.99
N MET A 55 7.02 -46.13 -16.55
CA MET A 55 8.43 -45.91 -16.89
C MET A 55 8.57 -44.87 -18.00
N TRP A 56 9.53 -43.95 -17.83
CA TRP A 56 10.07 -43.13 -18.91
C TRP A 56 11.28 -43.88 -19.47
N ASN A 57 11.26 -44.20 -20.77
CA ASN A 57 12.32 -44.92 -21.45
C ASN A 57 13.48 -43.99 -21.82
N ASP A 58 14.68 -44.43 -21.47
CA ASP A 58 15.96 -43.93 -21.95
C ASP A 58 16.17 -44.26 -23.44
N ALA A 59 16.75 -43.30 -24.18
CA ALA A 59 17.44 -43.58 -25.44
C ALA A 59 18.78 -42.83 -25.44
N HIS A 60 19.86 -43.60 -25.41
CA HIS A 60 21.24 -43.16 -25.57
C HIS A 60 21.50 -42.62 -26.98
N SER A 61 22.28 -41.54 -27.08
CA SER A 61 23.25 -41.38 -28.18
C SER A 61 24.46 -40.58 -27.70
N LEU A 62 25.58 -41.29 -27.62
CA LEU A 62 26.93 -40.74 -27.52
C LEU A 62 27.34 -40.24 -28.92
N SER A 63 27.84 -39.01 -29.00
CA SER A 63 28.81 -38.64 -30.02
C SER A 63 29.84 -37.69 -29.43
N GLU A 64 31.05 -38.22 -29.32
CA GLU A 64 32.30 -37.51 -29.08
C GLU A 64 32.50 -36.38 -30.09
N ASN A 65 33.10 -35.27 -29.67
CA ASN A 65 34.24 -34.67 -30.38
C ASN A 65 34.88 -33.48 -29.64
N THR A 66 36.13 -33.70 -29.25
CA THR A 66 37.28 -32.85 -29.56
C THR A 66 37.51 -31.56 -28.77
N ILE A 67 38.40 -31.72 -27.80
CA ILE A 67 39.33 -30.73 -27.23
C ILE A 67 40.20 -30.14 -28.35
N HIS A 68 40.25 -28.81 -28.47
CA HIS A 68 41.36 -28.11 -29.12
C HIS A 68 41.94 -27.05 -28.18
N HIS A 69 43.18 -27.32 -27.76
CA HIS A 69 44.08 -26.37 -27.15
C HIS A 69 44.81 -25.62 -28.27
N THR A 70 44.95 -24.31 -28.16
CA THR A 70 46.00 -23.58 -28.87
C THR A 70 46.51 -22.49 -27.96
N THR A 71 47.75 -22.67 -27.55
CA THR A 71 48.56 -21.72 -26.79
C THR A 71 49.40 -20.91 -27.78
N MET A 72 49.85 -19.72 -27.32
CA MET A 72 50.86 -18.80 -27.88
C MET A 72 50.25 -17.69 -28.77
N SER A 73 50.63 -16.41 -28.71
CA SER A 73 51.75 -15.73 -28.03
C SER A 73 51.58 -14.20 -28.15
N ASN A 74 52.03 -13.48 -27.12
CA ASN A 74 52.62 -12.13 -27.01
C ASN A 74 52.31 -11.01 -28.04
N GLY A 75 51.88 -9.86 -27.50
CA GLY A 75 51.85 -8.57 -28.22
C GLY A 75 51.35 -7.37 -27.39
N THR A 76 52.11 -6.99 -26.37
CA THR A 76 52.46 -5.61 -25.95
C THR A 76 51.59 -4.40 -26.43
N ILE A 77 51.01 -3.71 -25.42
CA ILE A 77 50.78 -2.25 -25.26
C ILE A 77 49.80 -1.56 -26.22
N MET A 78 48.68 -1.05 -25.69
CA MET A 78 48.42 0.41 -25.56
C MET A 78 47.34 0.68 -24.52
N SER A 79 47.74 1.39 -23.46
CA SER A 79 46.88 2.00 -22.47
C SER A 79 46.19 3.22 -23.08
N ASN A 80 44.89 3.14 -23.34
CA ASN A 80 44.09 4.35 -23.59
C ASN A 80 43.34 4.74 -22.32
N SER A 81 44.04 5.55 -21.52
CA SER A 81 43.40 6.52 -20.64
C SER A 81 42.64 7.52 -21.53
N MET A 82 41.32 7.36 -21.62
CA MET A 82 40.44 8.46 -22.01
C MET A 82 39.42 8.69 -20.91
N MET A 83 39.79 9.64 -20.04
CA MET A 83 38.97 10.77 -19.65
C MET A 83 37.49 10.46 -19.41
N GLY A 84 37.14 10.41 -18.12
CA GLY A 84 35.76 10.37 -17.67
C GLY A 84 34.92 11.46 -18.34
N GLN A 85 33.90 11.03 -19.07
CA GLN A 85 32.68 11.79 -19.22
C GLN A 85 31.61 10.96 -18.54
N SER A 86 31.51 11.19 -17.23
CA SER A 86 30.27 11.00 -16.50
C SER A 86 29.22 11.80 -17.27
N LEU A 87 28.47 11.10 -18.13
CA LEU A 87 27.12 11.51 -18.46
C LEU A 87 26.39 11.42 -17.12
N LYS A 88 26.49 12.50 -16.34
CA LYS A 88 25.44 12.86 -15.40
C LYS A 88 24.21 12.97 -16.27
N SER A 89 23.50 11.86 -16.44
CA SER A 89 22.06 11.89 -16.57
C SER A 89 21.60 12.57 -15.28
N GLN A 90 21.60 13.91 -15.30
CA GLN A 90 20.59 14.67 -14.61
C GLN A 90 19.30 14.16 -15.22
N SER A 91 18.83 13.04 -14.69
CA SER A 91 17.42 12.73 -14.57
C SER A 91 16.88 13.98 -13.93
N ALA A 92 16.42 14.92 -14.78
CA ALA A 92 15.62 16.04 -14.37
C ALA A 92 14.60 15.42 -13.43
N LYS A 93 14.77 15.71 -12.13
CA LYS A 93 13.89 15.21 -11.09
C LYS A 93 12.57 15.84 -11.44
N GLN A 94 11.76 15.12 -12.22
CA GLN A 94 10.41 15.51 -12.56
C GLN A 94 9.77 15.73 -11.20
N VAL A 95 9.60 17.00 -10.83
CA VAL A 95 8.83 17.38 -9.65
C VAL A 95 7.42 17.10 -10.09
N LEU A 96 7.02 15.84 -9.95
CA LEU A 96 5.65 15.48 -10.20
C LEU A 96 4.86 16.19 -9.12
N ASP A 97 4.04 17.14 -9.57
CA ASP A 97 3.13 17.87 -8.71
C ASP A 97 2.13 16.86 -8.16
N ILE A 98 2.14 16.67 -6.84
CA ILE A 98 1.26 15.72 -6.18
C ILE A 98 -0.13 16.36 -6.18
N PRO A 99 -1.17 15.73 -6.76
CA PRO A 99 -2.50 16.32 -6.82
C PRO A 99 -3.14 16.32 -5.42
N LEU A 100 -3.04 17.46 -4.74
CA LEU A 100 -3.64 17.67 -3.42
C LEU A 100 -5.11 18.09 -3.52
N LEU A 101 -5.92 17.65 -2.56
CA LEU A 101 -7.31 18.04 -2.42
C LEU A 101 -7.40 19.50 -1.98
N LYS A 102 -8.24 20.26 -2.69
CA LYS A 102 -8.58 21.64 -2.31
C LYS A 102 -9.56 21.65 -1.14
N SER A 103 -9.37 22.58 -0.22
CA SER A 103 -10.31 22.83 0.88
C SER A 103 -11.70 23.21 0.34
N VAL A 104 -12.71 22.97 1.17
CA VAL A 104 -14.12 23.19 0.89
C VAL A 104 -14.60 24.41 1.67
N SER A 105 -15.18 25.36 0.96
CA SER A 105 -15.82 26.54 1.55
C SER A 105 -17.22 26.22 2.09
N ASN A 106 -17.76 27.08 2.96
CA ASN A 106 -19.14 26.93 3.46
C ASN A 106 -20.17 26.94 2.30
N ASN A 107 -19.95 27.80 1.30
CA ASN A 107 -20.83 27.91 0.15
C ASN A 107 -20.88 26.61 -0.68
N GLU A 108 -19.72 25.98 -0.91
CA GLU A 108 -19.67 24.66 -1.56
C GLU A 108 -20.35 23.59 -0.70
N MET A 109 -20.18 23.65 0.63
CA MET A 109 -20.82 22.72 1.57
C MET A 109 -22.35 22.85 1.61
N ASP A 110 -22.90 24.00 1.22
CA ASP A 110 -24.35 24.21 1.10
C ASP A 110 -24.94 23.62 -0.18
N THR A 111 -24.12 23.35 -1.20
CA THR A 111 -24.54 22.60 -2.40
C THR A 111 -24.73 21.11 -2.12
N VAL A 112 -24.10 20.59 -1.04
CA VAL A 112 -24.16 19.18 -0.67
C VAL A 112 -25.54 18.84 -0.09
N PRO A 113 -26.23 17.80 -0.60
CA PRO A 113 -27.53 17.40 -0.09
C PRO A 113 -27.53 17.09 1.41
N LYS A 114 -28.59 17.51 2.11
CA LYS A 114 -28.71 17.37 3.58
C LYS A 114 -28.52 15.94 4.08
N TYR A 115 -28.99 14.94 3.33
CA TYR A 115 -28.84 13.53 3.70
C TYR A 115 -27.38 13.04 3.62
N MET A 116 -26.54 13.66 2.79
CA MET A 116 -25.10 13.36 2.73
C MET A 116 -24.34 14.10 3.82
N LYS A 117 -24.67 15.38 4.02
CA LYS A 117 -24.02 16.25 5.01
C LYS A 117 -24.30 15.78 6.45
N GLY A 118 -25.53 15.38 6.74
CA GLY A 118 -25.95 15.07 8.12
C GLY A 118 -25.72 16.26 9.04
N ARG A 119 -24.83 16.09 10.03
CA ARG A 119 -24.38 17.15 10.96
C ARG A 119 -22.97 17.67 10.67
N LEU A 120 -22.35 17.19 9.59
CA LEU A 120 -20.98 17.56 9.23
C LEU A 120 -20.94 19.01 8.74
N THR A 121 -19.88 19.71 9.13
CA THR A 121 -19.58 21.08 8.67
C THR A 121 -18.36 21.08 7.76
N SER A 122 -18.12 22.18 7.04
CA SER A 122 -16.93 22.36 6.21
C SER A 122 -15.63 22.12 7.01
N LEU A 123 -15.61 22.49 8.29
CA LEU A 123 -14.48 22.23 9.19
C LEU A 123 -14.16 20.73 9.29
N HIS A 124 -15.16 19.88 9.54
CA HIS A 124 -14.96 18.43 9.61
C HIS A 124 -14.43 17.87 8.30
N VAL A 125 -14.97 18.35 7.16
CA VAL A 125 -14.53 17.94 5.83
C VAL A 125 -13.09 18.36 5.57
N ASN A 126 -12.72 19.58 5.93
CA ASN A 126 -11.38 20.12 5.71
C ASN A 126 -10.32 19.42 6.56
N VAL A 127 -10.63 19.03 7.80
CA VAL A 127 -9.73 18.20 8.62
C VAL A 127 -9.40 16.88 7.93
N VAL A 128 -10.40 16.21 7.32
CA VAL A 128 -10.17 14.97 6.58
C VAL A 128 -9.39 15.22 5.29
N ILE A 129 -9.65 16.31 4.57
CA ILE A 129 -8.88 16.72 3.39
C ILE A 129 -7.40 16.90 3.74
N ASP A 130 -7.11 17.59 4.84
CA ASP A 130 -5.74 17.82 5.30
C ASP A 130 -5.05 16.50 5.65
N GLY A 131 -5.75 15.59 6.35
CA GLY A 131 -5.24 14.25 6.63
C GLY A 131 -4.91 13.43 5.37
N ILE A 132 -5.75 13.52 4.34
CA ILE A 132 -5.52 12.87 3.05
C ILE A 132 -4.31 13.49 2.33
N ASN A 133 -4.21 14.83 2.33
CA ASN A 133 -3.09 15.54 1.70
C ASN A 133 -1.76 15.21 2.37
N ILE A 134 -1.71 15.20 3.70
CA ILE A 134 -0.53 14.78 4.47
C ILE A 134 -0.15 13.33 4.11
N ALA A 135 -1.13 12.42 4.01
CA ALA A 135 -0.86 11.05 3.63
C ALA A 135 -0.33 10.91 2.19
N LEU A 136 -0.87 11.70 1.25
CA LEU A 136 -0.39 11.77 -0.13
C LEU A 136 1.06 12.25 -0.17
N GLU A 137 1.35 13.40 0.44
CA GLU A 137 2.70 13.99 0.46
C GLU A 137 3.72 13.00 1.04
N ASN A 138 3.46 12.46 2.23
CA ASN A 138 4.39 11.54 2.89
C ASN A 138 4.62 10.25 2.09
N LYS A 139 3.55 9.66 1.54
CA LYS A 139 3.64 8.45 0.72
C LYS A 139 4.50 8.68 -0.52
N TYR A 140 4.22 9.74 -1.26
CA TYR A 140 4.92 10.01 -2.52
C TYR A 140 6.31 10.60 -2.30
N ASP A 141 6.58 11.22 -1.15
CA ASP A 141 7.93 11.57 -0.72
C ASP A 141 8.82 10.36 -0.48
N ILE A 142 8.27 9.30 0.10
CA ILE A 142 8.98 8.03 0.27
C ILE A 142 9.15 7.32 -1.07
N LEU A 143 8.10 7.27 -1.92
CA LEU A 143 8.17 6.61 -3.24
C LEU A 143 9.15 7.30 -4.21
N ARG A 144 9.42 8.59 -4.02
CA ARG A 144 10.39 9.36 -4.81
C ARG A 144 11.84 9.07 -4.41
N LYS A 145 12.09 8.62 -3.18
CA LYS A 145 13.43 8.27 -2.71
C LYS A 145 13.84 6.92 -3.29
N PRO A 146 15.13 6.72 -3.61
CA PRO A 146 15.61 5.43 -4.06
C PRO A 146 15.57 4.43 -2.90
N ARG A 147 15.15 3.19 -3.18
CA ARG A 147 14.88 2.14 -2.17
C ARG A 147 16.06 1.88 -1.23
N ASN A 148 17.29 1.99 -1.73
CA ASN A 148 18.52 1.76 -0.97
C ASN A 148 18.78 2.79 0.15
N VAL A 149 18.19 3.99 0.05
CA VAL A 149 18.35 5.06 1.07
C VAL A 149 17.24 5.00 2.13
N LEU A 150 16.18 4.22 1.89
CA LEU A 150 15.06 4.08 2.81
C LEU A 150 15.43 3.20 4.02
N LYS A 151 14.88 3.55 5.19
CA LYS A 151 14.94 2.70 6.39
C LYS A 151 14.14 1.43 6.16
N LYS A 152 14.44 0.35 6.90
CA LYS A 152 13.74 -0.95 6.76
C LYS A 152 12.22 -0.83 6.76
N LYS A 153 11.65 -0.09 7.72
CA LYS A 153 10.20 0.18 7.80
C LYS A 153 9.65 0.82 6.52
N ASP A 154 10.37 1.80 5.97
CA ASP A 154 9.96 2.51 4.76
C ASP A 154 10.16 1.65 3.50
N GLN A 155 11.13 0.73 3.50
CA GLN A 155 11.32 -0.25 2.41
C GLN A 155 10.16 -1.22 2.28
N ASP A 156 9.65 -1.74 3.41
CA ASP A 156 8.49 -2.65 3.40
C ASP A 156 7.24 -1.96 2.83
N MET A 157 7.03 -0.70 3.23
CA MET A 157 5.95 0.15 2.71
C MET A 157 6.14 0.45 1.23
N TYR A 158 7.36 0.79 0.81
CA TYR A 158 7.69 1.03 -0.59
C TYR A 158 7.33 -0.17 -1.47
N ASN A 159 7.70 -1.38 -1.07
CA ASN A 159 7.40 -2.60 -1.83
C ASN A 159 5.88 -2.81 -1.93
N THR A 160 5.16 -2.63 -0.82
CA THR A 160 3.70 -2.76 -0.77
C THR A 160 3.02 -1.76 -1.69
N TRP A 161 3.42 -0.49 -1.67
CA TRP A 161 2.83 0.53 -2.52
C TRP A 161 3.15 0.33 -3.99
N LYS A 162 4.33 -0.21 -4.34
CA LYS A 162 4.65 -0.57 -5.73
C LYS A 162 3.72 -1.66 -6.25
N ILE A 163 3.40 -2.67 -5.44
CA ILE A 163 2.42 -3.69 -5.79
C ILE A 163 1.03 -3.06 -5.96
N GLN A 164 0.61 -2.20 -5.03
CA GLN A 164 -0.68 -1.50 -5.11
C GLN A 164 -0.78 -0.59 -6.35
N GLN A 165 0.30 0.08 -6.72
CA GLN A 165 0.34 0.96 -7.90
C GLN A 165 0.10 0.19 -9.20
N ASN A 166 0.55 -1.06 -9.28
CA ASN A 166 0.24 -1.94 -10.41
C ASN A 166 -1.25 -2.29 -10.49
N ASN A 167 -1.95 -2.37 -9.36
CA ASN A 167 -3.39 -2.68 -9.31
C ASN A 167 -4.28 -1.47 -9.64
N VAL A 168 -3.90 -0.27 -9.17
CA VAL A 168 -4.69 0.96 -9.40
C VAL A 168 -4.53 1.45 -10.84
N GLY A 169 -3.32 1.33 -11.39
CA GLY A 169 -2.96 1.86 -12.69
C GLY A 169 -1.71 2.72 -12.61
N GLN A 170 -0.86 2.61 -13.64
CA GLN A 170 0.35 3.41 -13.72
C GLN A 170 0.03 4.91 -13.79
N GLY A 171 0.86 5.72 -13.13
CA GLY A 171 0.73 7.18 -13.13
C GLY A 171 -0.35 7.76 -12.22
N GLN A 172 -1.13 6.92 -11.53
CA GLN A 172 -2.20 7.41 -10.66
C GLN A 172 -1.74 7.61 -9.21
N TYR A 173 -2.16 8.72 -8.61
CA TYR A 173 -1.98 9.01 -7.20
C TYR A 173 -3.10 8.39 -6.38
N PHE A 174 -2.75 7.79 -5.24
CA PHE A 174 -3.74 7.22 -4.35
C PHE A 174 -3.24 7.08 -2.91
N VAL A 175 -4.17 7.06 -1.98
CA VAL A 175 -3.94 6.65 -0.58
C VAL A 175 -4.97 5.59 -0.19
N THR A 176 -4.62 4.77 0.80
CA THR A 176 -5.55 3.83 1.46
C THR A 176 -5.93 4.36 2.84
N ALA A 177 -6.89 3.69 3.49
CA ALA A 177 -7.25 4.01 4.87
C ALA A 177 -6.07 3.84 5.85
N ASP A 178 -5.19 2.86 5.59
CA ASP A 178 -3.98 2.62 6.37
C ASP A 178 -2.97 3.76 6.19
N ASP A 179 -2.84 4.30 4.98
CA ASP A 179 -1.94 5.44 4.71
C ASP A 179 -2.41 6.68 5.50
N ILE A 180 -3.71 6.98 5.48
CA ILE A 180 -4.30 8.11 6.20
C ILE A 180 -4.08 7.97 7.71
N SER A 181 -4.41 6.79 8.27
CA SER A 181 -4.26 6.53 9.72
C SER A 181 -2.80 6.51 10.18
N ARG A 182 -1.85 6.29 9.26
CA ARG A 182 -0.42 6.22 9.56
C ARG A 182 0.27 7.58 9.57
N PHE A 183 -0.07 8.44 8.61
CA PHE A 183 0.63 9.71 8.40
C PHE A 183 -0.10 10.91 8.95
N SER A 184 -1.42 10.80 9.15
CA SER A 184 -2.19 11.85 9.78
C SER A 184 -2.53 11.48 11.22
N GLU A 185 -2.79 12.49 12.04
CA GLU A 185 -3.38 12.30 13.39
C GLU A 185 -4.85 11.86 13.31
N THR A 186 -5.45 11.91 12.11
CA THR A 186 -6.84 11.55 11.86
C THR A 186 -6.95 10.04 11.63
N LYS A 187 -7.59 9.34 12.57
CA LYS A 187 -7.97 7.94 12.37
C LYS A 187 -9.09 7.85 11.36
N VAL A 188 -9.06 6.84 10.49
CA VAL A 188 -10.18 6.55 9.59
C VAL A 188 -11.31 5.92 10.40
N ASP A 189 -12.18 6.79 10.90
CA ASP A 189 -13.36 6.46 11.70
C ASP A 189 -14.64 6.55 10.86
N LYS A 190 -15.79 6.33 11.50
CA LYS A 190 -17.11 6.44 10.85
C LYS A 190 -17.34 7.85 10.27
N THR A 191 -16.83 8.89 10.94
CA THR A 191 -16.94 10.28 10.47
C THR A 191 -16.19 10.47 9.15
N THR A 192 -14.95 9.99 9.09
CA THR A 192 -14.12 10.02 7.87
C THR A 192 -14.79 9.29 6.73
N LEU A 193 -15.34 8.09 6.98
CA LEU A 193 -16.06 7.31 5.97
C LEU A 193 -17.32 8.03 5.47
N ASN A 194 -18.05 8.74 6.33
CA ASN A 194 -19.21 9.55 5.94
C ASN A 194 -18.82 10.80 5.12
N ILE A 195 -17.58 11.29 5.26
CA ILE A 195 -17.05 12.43 4.50
C ILE A 195 -16.63 12.01 3.08
N ILE A 196 -16.24 10.75 2.85
CA ILE A 196 -15.85 10.27 1.50
C ILE A 196 -16.96 10.50 0.44
N PRO A 197 -18.24 10.19 0.69
CA PRO A 197 -19.33 10.55 -0.23
C PRO A 197 -19.43 12.05 -0.52
N ILE A 198 -19.19 12.90 0.48
CA ILE A 198 -19.22 14.37 0.31
C ILE A 198 -18.08 14.81 -0.62
N LEU A 199 -16.87 14.32 -0.39
CA LEU A 199 -15.71 14.61 -1.24
C LEU A 199 -15.92 14.13 -2.69
N ARG A 200 -16.62 13.01 -2.86
CA ARG A 200 -17.00 12.50 -4.18
C ARG A 200 -18.02 13.40 -4.87
N HIS A 201 -19.01 13.89 -4.14
CA HIS A 201 -20.01 14.85 -4.65
C HIS A 201 -19.34 16.13 -5.13
N LEU A 202 -18.42 16.67 -4.33
CA LEU A 202 -17.66 17.90 -4.61
C LEU A 202 -16.51 17.71 -5.62
N LYS A 203 -16.37 16.52 -6.22
CA LYS A 203 -15.30 16.21 -7.20
C LYS A 203 -13.89 16.50 -6.66
N ARG A 204 -13.65 16.19 -5.39
CA ARG A 204 -12.32 16.27 -4.74
C ARG A 204 -11.64 14.91 -4.68
N LEU A 205 -12.42 13.84 -4.52
CA LEU A 205 -11.91 12.49 -4.36
C LEU A 205 -12.74 11.44 -5.11
N LYS A 206 -12.07 10.50 -5.77
CA LYS A 206 -12.64 9.27 -6.35
C LYS A 206 -12.27 8.08 -5.46
N GLU A 207 -13.19 7.13 -5.33
CA GLU A 207 -12.94 5.85 -4.68
C GLU A 207 -12.83 4.77 -5.74
N SER A 208 -11.81 3.91 -5.66
CA SER A 208 -11.64 2.72 -6.49
C SER A 208 -11.53 1.49 -5.59
N ARG A 209 -12.19 0.39 -5.98
CA ARG A 209 -12.18 -0.86 -5.23
C ARG A 209 -11.64 -1.96 -6.14
N THR A 210 -10.41 -2.38 -5.88
CA THR A 210 -9.71 -3.38 -6.70
C THR A 210 -8.90 -4.29 -5.78
N GLY A 211 -8.94 -5.60 -6.03
CA GLY A 211 -8.12 -6.57 -5.29
C GLY A 211 -8.40 -6.64 -3.78
N GLY A 212 -9.64 -6.33 -3.36
CA GLY A 212 -10.01 -6.29 -1.94
C GLY A 212 -9.57 -5.02 -1.19
N PHE A 213 -8.90 -4.08 -1.87
CA PHE A 213 -8.48 -2.81 -1.30
C PHE A 213 -9.39 -1.67 -1.75
N VAL A 214 -9.49 -0.64 -0.90
CA VAL A 214 -10.14 0.63 -1.21
C VAL A 214 -9.06 1.68 -1.39
N TYR A 215 -9.05 2.30 -2.57
CA TYR A 215 -8.12 3.35 -2.96
C TYR A 215 -8.86 4.67 -3.09
N TYR A 216 -8.31 5.70 -2.47
CA TYR A 216 -8.77 7.07 -2.54
C TYR A 216 -7.86 7.85 -3.48
N LEU A 217 -8.41 8.29 -4.61
CA LEU A 217 -7.71 8.94 -5.70
C LEU A 217 -8.12 10.42 -5.75
N PRO A 218 -7.20 11.38 -5.67
CA PRO A 218 -7.51 12.78 -6.00
C PRO A 218 -7.96 12.88 -7.47
N TYR A 219 -8.87 13.83 -7.74
CA TYR A 219 -9.25 14.19 -9.13
C TYR A 219 -8.17 15.05 -9.80
#